data_AF-A0A838SKQ9-F1
#
_entry.id   AF-A0A838SKQ9-F1
#
_cell.length_a   1.000
_cell.length_b   1.000
_cell.length_c   1.000
_cell.angle_alpha   90.00
_cell.angle_beta   90.00
_cell.angle_gamma   90.00
#
_symmetry.space_group_name_H-M   'P 1'
#
loop_
_entity.id
_entity.type
_entity.pdbx_description
1 polymer ?
#
loop_
_entity_poly.entity_id
_entity_poly.type
_entity_poly.pdbx_seq_one_letter_code
_entity_poly.pdbx_strand_id
1 'polypeptide(L)' 'MTGSPRHRPRVAVVFGGRSSEHAISCITAGSVLAAVDRSR' A
#
# COMPACT_ATOMS: atom_id res chain seq x y z
N MET A 1 22.98 -22.42 -9.42
CA MET A 1 21.88 -21.47 -9.73
C MET A 1 21.39 -20.85 -8.44
N THR A 2 22.03 -19.78 -7.97
CA THR A 2 21.60 -19.04 -6.78
C THR A 2 20.58 -17.99 -7.22
N GLY A 3 19.32 -18.17 -6.86
CA GLY A 3 18.28 -17.15 -7.07
C GLY A 3 18.64 -15.90 -6.27
N SER A 4 18.78 -14.77 -6.94
CA SER A 4 18.89 -13.47 -6.29
C SER A 4 17.65 -13.26 -5.40
N PRO A 5 17.80 -12.73 -4.18
CA PRO A 5 16.65 -12.42 -3.34
C PRO A 5 15.75 -11.49 -4.15
N ARG A 6 14.52 -11.93 -4.45
CA ARG A 6 13.58 -11.13 -5.25
C ARG A 6 13.40 -9.81 -4.53
N HIS A 7 13.90 -8.73 -5.13
CA HIS A 7 13.81 -7.41 -4.52
C HIS A 7 12.34 -7.00 -4.50
N ARG A 8 11.70 -7.10 -3.32
CA ARG A 8 10.29 -6.77 -3.15
C ARG A 8 10.13 -5.25 -3.23
N PRO A 9 9.28 -4.72 -4.14
CA PRO A 9 9.03 -3.29 -4.22
C PRO A 9 8.48 -2.76 -2.90
N ARG A 10 9.06 -1.65 -2.42
CA ARG A 10 8.58 -0.94 -1.23
C ARG A 10 7.63 0.15 -1.71
N VAL A 11 6.36 0.03 -1.33
CA VAL A 11 5.31 0.97 -1.75
C VAL A 11 4.84 1.74 -0.52
N ALA A 12 4.92 3.06 -0.58
CA ALA A 12 4.31 3.94 0.41
C ALA A 12 2.90 4.30 -0.07
N VAL A 13 1.88 4.00 0.75
CA VAL A 13 0.51 4.45 0.52
C VAL A 13 0.31 5.73 1.33
N VAL A 14 0.15 6.86 0.63
CA VAL A 14 -0.09 8.16 1.26
C VAL A 14 -1.57 8.50 1.14
N PHE A 15 -2.21 8.81 2.27
CA PHE A 15 -3.64 9.07 2.34
C PHE A 15 -3.97 10.05 3.48
N GLY A 16 -5.19 10.57 3.48
CA GLY A 16 -5.67 11.56 4.43
C GLY A 16 -5.41 13.00 3.97
N GLY A 17 -4.94 13.85 4.89
CA GLY A 17 -4.77 15.30 4.68
C GLY A 17 -5.91 16.15 5.24
N ARG A 18 -5.88 17.46 4.99
CA ARG A 18 -6.92 18.42 5.42
C ARG A 18 -7.95 18.63 4.30
N SER A 19 -8.98 17.78 4.29
CA SER A 19 -10.12 17.83 3.37
C SER A 19 -11.35 17.21 4.05
N SER A 20 -12.57 17.56 3.61
CA SER A 20 -13.80 16.87 4.02
C SER A 20 -13.80 15.39 3.60
N GLU A 21 -13.03 15.03 2.58
CA GLU A 21 -12.90 13.66 2.07
C GLU A 21 -11.81 12.84 2.80
N HIS A 22 -11.24 13.37 3.88
CA HIS A 22 -10.22 12.70 4.68
C HIS A 22 -10.61 11.24 5.01
N ALA A 23 -11.83 11.03 5.50
CA ALA A 23 -12.31 9.69 5.87
C ALA A 23 -12.40 8.75 4.65
N ILE A 24 -12.82 9.27 3.49
CA ILE A 24 -12.92 8.50 2.24
C ILE A 24 -11.51 8.08 1.78
N SER A 25 -10.53 8.99 1.87
CA SER A 25 -9.12 8.71 1.57
C SER A 25 -8.56 7.60 2.48
N CYS A 26 -8.85 7.65 3.78
CA CYS A 26 -8.44 6.62 4.75
C CYS A 26 -9.05 5.24 4.45
N ILE A 27 -10.36 5.18 4.12
CA ILE A 27 -11.03 3.92 3.80
C ILE A 27 -10.44 3.30 2.53
N THR A 28 -10.20 4.12 1.51
CA THR A 28 -9.59 3.68 0.24
C THR A 28 -8.20 3.10 0.46
N ALA A 29 -7.37 3.77 1.27
CA ALA A 29 -6.06 3.26 1.62
C ALA A 29 -6.11 1.92 2.36
N GLY A 30 -7.12 1.71 3.22
CA GLY A 30 -7.40 0.42 3.84
C GLY A 30 -7.64 -0.69 2.82
N SER A 31 -8.49 -0.45 1.82
CA SER A 31 -8.73 -1.39 0.72
C SER A 31 -7.48 -1.68 -0.11
N VAL A 32 -6.68 -0.65 -0.41
CA VAL A 32 -5.40 -0.82 -1.13
C VAL A 32 -4.45 -1.71 -0.32
N LEU A 33 -4.27 -1.43 0.98
CA LEU A 33 -3.38 -2.19 1.85
C LEU A 33 -3.82 -3.65 2.02
N ALA A 34 -5.14 -3.93 1.92
CA ALA A 34 -5.70 -5.28 1.96
C ALA A 34 -5.47 -6.05 0.64
N ALA A 35 -5.44 -5.35 -0.50
CA ALA A 35 -5.23 -5.95 -1.81
C ALA A 35 -3.75 -6.19 -2.15
N VAL A 36 -2.81 -5.54 -1.45
CA VAL A 36 -1.37 -5.72 -1.67
C VAL A 36 -0.92 -7.12 -1.24
N ASP A 37 -0.32 -7.85 -2.20
CA ASP A 37 0.31 -9.14 -1.92
C ASP A 37 1.59 -8.94 -1.07
N ARG A 38 1.49 -9.33 0.20
CA ARG A 38 2.60 -9.25 1.16
C ARG A 38 3.47 -10.50 1.20
N SER A 39 3.18 -11.52 0.40
CA SER A 39 3.93 -12.77 0.32
C SER A 39 4.83 -12.85 -0.91
N ARG A 40 4.49 -12.13 -1.99
CA ARG A 40 5.23 -12.14 -3.26
C ARG A 40 6.18 -10.96 -3.43
#